data_AF-A0A2V7SUM6-F1
#
_entry.id   AF-A0A2V7SUM6-F1
#
_cell.length_a   1.000
_cell.length_b   1.000
_cell.length_c   1.000
_cell.angle_alpha   90.00
_cell.angle_beta   90.00
_cell.angle_gamma   90.00
#
_symmetry.space_group_name_H-M   'P 1'
#
loop_
_entity.id
_entity.type
_entity.pdbx_description
1 polymer ?
#
loop_
_entity_poly.entity_id
_entity_poly.type
_entity_poly.pdbx_seq_one_letter_code
_entity_poly.pdbx_strand_id
1 'polypeptide(L)' 'MTLPAELPTCRKCGVGTLLPLSDYGRDGAPITYKAWVCSNPECGFNVRIDNGELGYGRSVGASQK' A
#
# COMPACT_ATOMS: atom_id res chain seq x y z
N MET A 1 23.79 -11.87 -6.74
CA MET A 1 22.90 -10.95 -6.01
C MET A 1 21.64 -10.82 -6.85
N THR A 2 20.54 -11.39 -6.37
CA THR A 2 19.24 -11.44 -7.05
C THR A 2 18.74 -10.03 -7.36
N LEU A 3 18.29 -9.79 -8.60
CA LEU A 3 17.67 -8.53 -9.03
C LEU A 3 16.57 -8.13 -8.04
N PRO A 4 16.41 -6.83 -7.71
CA PRO A 4 15.25 -6.39 -6.94
C PRO A 4 13.99 -6.81 -7.71
N ALA A 5 13.07 -7.51 -7.04
CA ALA A 5 11.77 -7.80 -7.62
C ALA A 5 11.13 -6.46 -8.03
N GLU A 6 10.87 -6.28 -9.33
CA GLU A 6 10.27 -5.05 -9.83
C GLU A 6 8.87 -4.88 -9.21
N LEU A 7 8.59 -3.68 -8.70
CA LEU A 7 7.29 -3.37 -8.14
C LEU A 7 6.23 -3.36 -9.25
N PRO A 8 5.03 -3.91 -9.02
CA PRO A 8 4.02 -4.02 -10.05
C PRO A 8 3.47 -2.66 -10.45
N THR A 9 3.19 -2.46 -11.74
CA THR A 9 2.49 -1.28 -12.24
C THR A 9 1.07 -1.19 -11.70
N CYS A 10 0.62 0.01 -11.35
CA CYS A 10 -0.76 0.26 -10.96
C CYS A 10 -1.70 0.13 -12.18
N ARG A 11 -2.52 -0.91 -12.21
CA ARG A 11 -3.47 -1.16 -13.30
C ARG A 11 -4.68 -0.23 -13.33
N LYS A 12 -4.92 0.58 -12.29
CA LYS A 12 -6.00 1.59 -12.28
C LYS A 12 -5.67 2.78 -13.17
N CYS A 13 -4.44 3.31 -13.09
CA CYS A 13 -4.03 4.47 -13.88
C CYS A 13 -3.04 4.14 -15.00
N GLY A 14 -2.35 3.00 -14.93
CA GLY A 14 -1.30 2.64 -15.90
C GLY A 14 0.00 3.44 -15.78
N VAL A 15 0.04 4.47 -14.94
CA VAL A 15 1.19 5.39 -14.81
C VAL A 15 2.04 5.08 -13.58
N GLY A 16 1.41 4.89 -12.41
CA GLY A 16 2.13 4.66 -11.16
C GLY A 16 2.57 3.21 -10.95
N THR A 17 3.38 3.00 -9.93
CA THR A 17 3.78 1.69 -9.38
C THR A 17 3.07 1.46 -8.05
N LEU A 18 2.76 0.21 -7.71
CA LEU A 18 2.19 -0.14 -6.41
C LEU A 18 3.33 -0.30 -5.40
N LEU A 19 3.31 0.53 -4.37
CA LEU A 19 4.29 0.54 -3.29
C LEU A 19 3.78 -0.28 -2.11
N PRO A 20 4.54 -1.29 -1.65
CA PRO A 20 4.20 -2.04 -0.46
C PRO A 20 4.47 -1.22 0.80
N LEU A 21 3.47 -1.07 1.65
CA LEU A 21 3.58 -0.43 2.96
C LEU A 21 3.45 -1.50 4.06
N SER A 22 4.35 -1.40 5.03
CA SER A 22 4.34 -2.22 6.24
C SER A 22 3.98 -1.36 7.44
N ASP A 23 3.54 -1.99 8.51
CA ASP A 23 3.09 -1.32 9.73
C ASP A 23 3.39 -2.20 10.95
N TYR A 24 3.00 -1.76 12.13
CA TYR A 24 3.09 -2.53 13.36
C TYR A 24 1.70 -2.82 13.92
N GLY A 25 1.49 -4.05 14.37
CA GLY A 25 0.28 -4.53 15.02
C GLY A 25 0.29 -4.33 16.53
N ARG A 26 -0.55 -5.10 17.23
CA ARG A 26 -0.52 -5.18 18.70
C ARG A 26 0.88 -5.59 19.17
N ASP A 27 1.29 -5.01 20.29
CA ASP A 27 2.59 -5.24 20.93
C ASP A 27 3.80 -4.98 20.02
N GLY A 28 3.64 -4.17 18.98
CA GLY A 28 4.72 -3.82 18.05
C GLY A 28 5.09 -4.95 17.09
N ALA A 29 4.24 -5.96 16.93
CA ALA A 29 4.49 -7.04 15.98
C ALA A 29 4.57 -6.49 14.53
N PRO A 30 5.63 -6.79 13.77
CA PRO A 30 5.76 -6.28 12.40
C PRO A 30 4.70 -6.91 11.49
N ILE A 31 4.03 -6.07 10.69
CA ILE A 31 3.08 -6.49 9.66
C ILE A 31 3.63 -6.07 8.31
N THR A 32 4.23 -7.03 7.60
CA THR A 32 4.73 -6.81 6.24
C THR A 32 3.57 -6.76 5.26
N TYR A 33 3.61 -5.80 4.32
CA TYR A 33 2.63 -5.68 3.23
C TYR A 33 1.17 -5.46 3.71
N LYS A 34 0.99 -4.69 4.79
CA LYS A 34 -0.35 -4.30 5.29
C LYS A 34 -1.16 -3.52 4.27
N ALA A 35 -0.50 -2.74 3.40
CA ALA A 35 -1.17 -2.01 2.34
C ALA A 35 -0.31 -1.92 1.08
N TRP A 36 -0.98 -1.66 -0.05
CA TRP A 36 -0.36 -1.29 -1.32
C TRP A 36 -0.98 0.00 -1.81
N VAL A 37 -0.15 0.97 -2.20
CA VAL A 37 -0.58 2.31 -2.62
C VAL A 37 0.04 2.66 -3.96
N CYS A 38 -0.72 3.28 -4.85
CA CYS A 38 -0.19 3.79 -6.11
C CYS A 38 0.72 5.00 -5.86
N SER A 39 1.91 5.00 -6.46
CA SER A 39 2.86 6.12 -6.39
C SER A 39 2.39 7.39 -7.11
N ASN A 40 1.39 7.30 -8.00
CA ASN A 40 0.78 8.48 -8.62
C ASN A 40 -0.22 9.13 -7.65
N PRO A 41 0.05 10.35 -7.14
CA PRO A 41 -0.81 11.03 -6.17
C PRO A 41 -2.22 11.32 -6.72
N GLU A 42 -2.36 11.53 -8.03
CA GLU A 42 -3.67 11.78 -8.66
C GLU A 42 -4.53 10.50 -8.75
N CYS A 43 -3.91 9.31 -8.69
CA CYS A 43 -4.61 8.04 -8.84
C CYS A 43 -5.42 7.67 -7.59
N GLY A 44 -4.85 7.94 -6.41
CA GLY A 44 -5.42 7.63 -5.09
C GLY A 44 -5.69 6.14 -4.83
N PHE A 45 -5.29 5.24 -5.74
CA PHE A 45 -5.54 3.80 -5.57
C PHE A 45 -4.76 3.27 -4.38
N ASN A 46 -5.46 2.58 -3.50
CA ASN A 46 -4.88 1.85 -2.40
C ASN A 46 -5.74 0.62 -2.08
N VAL A 47 -5.07 -0.43 -1.63
CA VAL A 47 -5.67 -1.61 -0.99
C VAL A 47 -4.97 -1.84 0.34
N ARG A 48 -5.73 -2.19 1.37
CA ARG A 48 -5.20 -2.44 2.72
C ARG A 48 -5.89 -3.63 3.36
N ILE A 49 -5.19 -4.28 4.28
CA ILE A 49 -5.73 -5.36 5.10
C ILE A 49 -5.86 -4.86 6.54
N ASP A 50 -7.01 -5.08 7.15
CA ASP A 50 -7.27 -4.79 8.56
C ASP A 50 -7.99 -5.98 9.19
N ASN A 51 -7.35 -6.67 10.13
CA ASN A 51 -7.94 -7.80 10.87
C ASN A 51 -8.66 -8.85 9.98
N GLY A 52 -8.13 -9.14 8.79
CA GLY A 52 -8.69 -10.11 7.84
C GLY A 52 -9.68 -9.52 6.82
N GLU A 53 -10.00 -8.23 6.92
CA GLU A 53 -10.84 -7.52 5.97
C GLU A 53 -10.01 -6.75 4.94
N LEU A 54 -10.44 -6.80 3.67
CA LEU A 54 -9.84 -6.02 2.59
C LEU A 54 -10.58 -4.69 2.42
N GLY A 55 -9.83 -3.59 2.52
CA GLY A 55 -10.31 -2.25 2.19
C GLY A 55 -9.74 -1.76 0.87
N TYR A 56 -10.58 -1.17 0.02
CA TYR A 56 -10.20 -0.51 -1.23
C TYR A 56 -10.59 0.96 -1.20
N GLY A 57 -9.71 1.84 -1.69
CA GLY A 57 -10.10 3.16 -2.20
C GLY A 57 -10.79 4.12 -1.21
N ARG A 58 -10.73 3.88 0.11
CA ARG A 58 -11.05 4.95 1.07
C ARG A 58 -9.88 5.92 1.09
N SER A 59 -10.17 7.22 0.97
CA SER A 59 -9.19 8.29 1.13
C SER A 59 -8.47 8.09 2.46
N VAL A 60 -7.22 7.63 2.42
CA VAL A 60 -6.37 7.66 3.61
C VAL A 60 -6.07 9.12 3.81
N GLY A 61 -6.75 9.76 4.77
CA GLY A 61 -6.43 11.14 5.12
C GLY A 61 -4.95 11.23 5.44
N ALA A 62 -4.28 12.29 4.97
CA ALA A 62 -2.92 12.56 5.39
C ALA A 62 -2.90 12.58 6.91
N SER A 63 -1.96 11.84 7.53
CA SER A 63 -1.76 11.89 8.98
C SER A 63 -1.49 13.35 9.33
N GLN A 64 -2.46 14.00 9.97
CA GLN A 64 -2.23 15.23 10.70
C GLN A 64 -1.45 14.79 11.93
N LYS A 65 -0.13 14.88 11.83
CA LYS A 65 0.73 14.79 12.99
C LYS A 65 0.62 16.08 13.78
#